data_AF-A0A087V0Z8-F1
#
_entry.id   AF-A0A087V0Z8-F1
#
_cell.length_a   1.000
_cell.length_b   1.000
_cell.length_c   1.000
_cell.angle_alpha   90.00
_cell.angle_beta   90.00
_cell.angle_gamma   90.00
#
_symmetry.space_group_name_H-M   'P 1'
#
loop_
_entity.id
_entity.type
_entity.pdbx_description
1 polymer ?
#
loop_
_entity_poly.entity_id
_entity_poly.type
_entity_poly.pdbx_seq_one_letter_code
_entity_poly.pdbx_strand_id
1 'polypeptide(L)'
;MMKEAPGPINFTMFLTLFGERLQGTDPEDVIKNAFACFDEENTGRINEERLRELLTTMGDRFSEEDVDEMYREAPIDKHGMFDYLEFTRILKHGAKDKDDQ
;
A
#
# COMPACT_ATOMS: atom_id res chain seq x y z
N MET A 1 8.09 -13.00 -10.49
CA MET A 1 9.51 -13.01 -10.05
C MET A 1 10.33 -14.08 -10.77
N MET A 2 10.30 -15.36 -10.39
CA MET A 2 11.16 -16.37 -11.04
C MET A 2 10.79 -16.67 -12.50
N LYS A 3 9.58 -16.32 -12.93
CA LYS A 3 9.08 -16.48 -14.30
C LYS A 3 9.40 -15.29 -15.24
N GLU A 4 9.87 -14.17 -14.68
CA GLU A 4 10.26 -12.97 -15.46
C GLU A 4 11.73 -12.99 -15.86
N ALA A 5 12.51 -13.95 -15.34
CA ALA A 5 13.91 -14.06 -15.67
C ALA A 5 14.09 -14.58 -17.11
N PRO A 6 14.93 -13.94 -17.95
CA PRO A 6 15.17 -14.36 -19.33
C PRO A 6 15.97 -15.67 -19.44
N GLY A 7 16.36 -16.28 -18.31
CA GLY A 7 17.16 -17.48 -18.24
C GLY A 7 17.39 -17.95 -16.80
N PRO A 8 18.35 -18.88 -16.59
CA PRO A 8 18.67 -19.38 -15.26
C PRO A 8 19.04 -18.27 -14.29
N ILE A 9 18.43 -18.29 -13.11
CA ILE A 9 18.60 -17.24 -12.10
C ILE A 9 19.90 -17.49 -11.34
N ASN A 10 20.92 -16.69 -11.66
CA ASN A 10 22.14 -16.62 -10.87
C ASN A 10 22.03 -15.50 -9.81
N PHE A 11 22.98 -15.45 -8.89
CA PHE A 11 22.94 -14.51 -7.76
C PHE A 11 22.87 -13.04 -8.20
N THR A 12 23.58 -12.68 -9.28
CA THR A 12 23.51 -11.32 -9.85
C THR A 12 22.13 -11.01 -10.40
N MET A 13 21.54 -11.92 -11.18
CA MET A 13 20.19 -11.77 -11.72
C MET A 13 19.15 -11.65 -10.61
N PHE A 14 19.31 -12.42 -9.53
CA PHE A 14 18.48 -12.31 -8.33
C PHE A 14 18.54 -10.90 -7.73
N LEU A 15 19.75 -10.37 -7.49
CA LEU A 15 19.91 -9.01 -6.93
C LEU A 15 19.35 -7.94 -7.86
N THR A 16 19.50 -8.08 -9.18
CA THR A 16 18.94 -7.14 -10.15
C THR A 16 17.42 -7.16 -10.13
N LEU A 17 16.79 -8.34 -10.21
CA LEU A 17 15.33 -8.46 -10.20
C LEU A 17 14.70 -7.93 -8.88
N PHE A 18 15.37 -8.14 -7.75
CA PHE A 18 14.92 -7.60 -6.46
C PHE A 18 15.19 -6.09 -6.35
N GLY A 19 16.33 -5.61 -6.84
CA GLY A 19 16.68 -4.18 -6.85
C GLY A 19 15.72 -3.35 -7.68
N GLU A 20 15.32 -3.84 -8.85
CA GLU A 20 14.34 -3.18 -9.73
C GLU A 20 12.94 -3.10 -9.09
N ARG A 21 12.52 -4.12 -8.34
CA ARG A 21 11.24 -4.12 -7.60
C ARG A 21 11.25 -3.20 -6.38
N LEU A 22 12.42 -2.98 -5.76
CA LEU A 22 12.59 -2.04 -4.65
C LEU A 22 12.69 -0.58 -5.11
N GLN A 23 13.06 -0.36 -6.37
CA GLN A 23 13.07 0.98 -6.99
C GLN A 23 11.66 1.33 -7.49
N GLY A 24 10.93 2.15 -6.74
CA GLY A 24 9.67 2.74 -7.24
C GLY A 24 8.67 3.17 -6.18
N THR A 25 8.83 2.77 -4.92
CA THR A 25 7.96 3.25 -3.83
C THR A 25 8.65 4.32 -2.99
N ASP A 26 7.96 5.42 -2.75
CA ASP A 26 8.40 6.50 -1.87
C ASP A 26 8.71 6.03 -0.44
N PRO A 27 9.57 6.71 0.34
CA PRO A 27 9.79 6.39 1.75
C PRO A 27 8.49 6.32 2.55
N GLU A 28 8.46 5.48 3.59
CA GLU A 28 7.26 5.26 4.43
C GLU A 28 6.69 6.58 4.97
N ASP A 29 7.55 7.48 5.44
CA ASP A 29 7.13 8.78 5.97
C ASP A 29 6.49 9.68 4.92
N VAL A 30 6.93 9.60 3.66
CA VAL A 30 6.34 10.37 2.56
C VAL A 30 4.92 9.90 2.28
N ILE A 31 4.71 8.58 2.25
CA ILE A 31 3.39 7.98 2.03
C ILE A 31 2.45 8.29 3.21
N LYS A 32 2.94 8.17 4.46
CA LYS A 32 2.18 8.57 5.66
C LYS A 32 1.76 10.02 5.63
N ASN A 33 2.68 10.92 5.27
CA ASN A 33 2.39 12.35 5.18
C ASN A 33 1.35 12.65 4.10
N ALA A 34 1.34 11.91 2.98
CA ALA A 34 0.33 12.05 1.95
C ALA A 34 -1.08 11.68 2.47
N PHE A 35 -1.20 10.58 3.23
CA PHE A 35 -2.48 10.23 3.87
C PHE A 35 -2.88 11.20 4.99
N ALA A 36 -1.91 11.69 5.77
CA ALA A 36 -2.16 12.67 6.83
C ALA A 36 -2.79 13.97 6.30
N CYS A 37 -2.59 14.33 5.02
CA CYS A 37 -3.29 15.45 4.40
C CYS A 37 -4.83 15.28 4.35
N PHE A 38 -5.33 14.05 4.47
CA PHE A 38 -6.77 13.74 4.50
C PHE A 38 -7.31 13.51 5.91
N ASP A 39 -6.44 13.37 6.90
CA ASP A 39 -6.74 13.17 8.32
C ASP A 39 -6.46 14.46 9.11
N GLU A 40 -7.45 15.37 9.12
CA GLU A 40 -7.34 16.68 9.78
C GLU A 40 -6.99 16.57 11.28
N GLU A 41 -7.40 15.48 11.93
CA GLU A 41 -7.20 15.23 13.35
C GLU A 41 -5.90 14.46 13.65
N ASN A 42 -5.16 14.03 12.62
CA ASN A 42 -3.96 13.18 12.73
C ASN A 42 -4.18 11.95 13.64
N THR A 43 -5.34 11.32 13.50
CA THR A 43 -5.72 10.11 14.23
C THR A 43 -4.95 8.86 13.77
N GLY A 44 -4.32 8.90 12.59
CA GLY A 44 -3.74 7.73 11.94
C GLY A 44 -4.77 6.92 11.14
N ARG A 45 -6.01 7.42 11.02
CA ARG A 45 -7.13 6.70 10.42
C ARG A 45 -8.01 7.63 9.58
N ILE A 46 -8.57 7.08 8.51
CA ILE A 46 -9.48 7.82 7.60
C ILE A 46 -10.74 6.98 7.41
N ASN A 47 -11.90 7.61 7.32
CA ASN A 47 -13.13 6.89 6.99
C ASN A 47 -13.08 6.36 5.54
N GLU A 48 -13.43 5.09 5.32
CA GLU A 48 -13.32 4.41 4.02
C GLU A 48 -14.20 5.04 2.94
N GLU A 49 -15.38 5.58 3.29
CA GLU A 49 -16.27 6.24 2.32
C GLU A 49 -15.66 7.56 1.85
N ARG A 50 -15.12 8.35 2.79
CA ARG A 50 -14.42 9.61 2.48
C ARG A 50 -13.16 9.35 1.64
N LEU A 51 -12.39 8.32 1.98
CA LEU A 51 -11.21 7.95 1.21
C LEU A 51 -11.58 7.51 -0.21
N ARG A 52 -12.68 6.74 -0.38
CA ARG A 52 -13.20 6.36 -1.70
C ARG A 52 -13.60 7.58 -2.52
N GLU A 53 -14.34 8.52 -1.92
CA GLU A 53 -14.71 9.77 -2.59
C GLU A 53 -13.47 10.52 -3.06
N LEU A 54 -12.45 10.67 -2.21
CA LEU A 54 -11.21 11.37 -2.55
C LEU A 54 -10.46 10.70 -3.72
N LEU A 55 -10.28 9.37 -3.68
CA LEU A 55 -9.57 8.60 -4.70
C LEU A 55 -10.27 8.57 -6.05
N THR A 56 -11.60 8.72 -6.07
CA THR A 56 -12.40 8.68 -7.32
C THR A 56 -12.67 10.08 -7.89
N THR A 57 -12.53 11.15 -7.09
CA THR A 57 -12.86 12.51 -7.51
C THR A 57 -11.64 13.41 -7.76
N MET A 58 -10.55 13.22 -7.01
CA MET A 58 -9.37 14.08 -7.03
C MET A 58 -8.18 13.46 -7.77
N GLY A 59 -7.48 14.27 -8.57
CA GLY A 59 -6.25 13.85 -9.26
C GLY A 59 -6.48 12.78 -10.32
N ASP A 60 -5.55 11.82 -10.40
CA ASP A 60 -5.70 10.62 -11.21
C ASP A 60 -6.71 9.70 -10.55
N ARG A 61 -7.88 9.60 -11.18
CA ARG A 61 -9.05 8.95 -10.59
C ARG A 61 -8.94 7.44 -10.69
N PHE A 62 -9.06 6.80 -9.54
CA PHE A 62 -9.22 5.36 -9.46
C PHE A 62 -10.63 4.98 -9.93
N SER A 63 -10.77 3.81 -10.56
CA SER A 63 -12.09 3.24 -10.79
C SER A 63 -12.65 2.68 -9.47
N GLU A 64 -13.97 2.47 -9.39
CA GLU A 64 -14.56 1.83 -8.22
C GLU A 64 -13.98 0.44 -7.96
N GLU A 65 -13.64 -0.27 -9.04
CA GLU A 65 -13.03 -1.59 -9.02
C GLU A 65 -11.61 -1.56 -8.41
N ASP A 66 -10.82 -0.53 -8.74
CA ASP A 66 -9.47 -0.36 -8.17
C ASP A 66 -9.54 -0.07 -6.66
N VAL A 67 -10.52 0.75 -6.23
CA VAL A 67 -10.71 1.05 -4.80
C VAL A 67 -11.18 -0.20 -4.04
N ASP A 68 -12.07 -0.99 -4.63
CA ASP A 68 -12.51 -2.26 -4.05
C ASP A 68 -11.37 -3.26 -3.92
N GLU A 69 -10.48 -3.31 -4.92
CA GLU A 69 -9.27 -4.12 -4.86
C GLU A 69 -8.33 -3.64 -3.75
N MET A 70 -8.12 -2.33 -3.62
CA MET A 70 -7.31 -1.75 -2.54
C MET A 70 -7.87 -2.11 -1.15
N TYR A 71 -9.19 -2.04 -0.97
CA TYR A 71 -9.83 -2.31 0.32
C TYR A 71 -9.85 -3.78 0.72
N ARG A 72 -9.69 -4.71 -0.24
CA ARG A 72 -9.71 -6.16 0.05
C ARG A 72 -8.61 -6.60 1.02
N GLU A 73 -7.44 -6.00 0.95
CA GLU A 73 -6.29 -6.31 1.80
C GLU A 73 -5.93 -5.17 2.76
N ALA A 74 -6.73 -4.11 2.78
CA ALA A 74 -6.50 -2.97 3.64
C ALA A 74 -6.87 -3.26 5.11
N PRO A 75 -6.14 -2.67 6.07
CA PRO A 75 -6.50 -2.72 7.48
C PRO A 75 -7.66 -1.75 7.75
N ILE A 76 -8.88 -2.18 7.43
CA ILE A 76 -10.12 -1.45 7.74
C ILE A 76 -10.78 -2.11 8.95
N ASP A 77 -11.13 -1.31 9.95
CA ASP A 77 -11.82 -1.82 11.13
C ASP A 77 -13.34 -1.98 10.91
N LYS A 78 -14.01 -2.58 11.90
CA LYS A 78 -15.48 -2.81 11.87
C LYS A 78 -16.32 -1.51 11.84
N HIS A 79 -15.70 -0.35 12.02
CA HIS A 79 -16.35 0.96 11.98
C HIS A 79 -16.11 1.67 10.64
N GLY A 80 -15.48 1.01 9.67
CA GLY A 80 -15.14 1.59 8.37
C GLY A 80 -13.96 2.57 8.46
N MET A 81 -13.10 2.43 9.46
CA MET A 81 -11.91 3.27 9.59
C MET A 81 -10.70 2.55 8.99
N PHE A 82 -10.14 3.13 7.94
CA PHE A 82 -8.91 2.70 7.27
C PHE A 82 -7.68 3.18 8.04
N ASP A 83 -6.86 2.24 8.52
CA ASP A 83 -5.61 2.53 9.23
C ASP A 83 -4.45 2.70 8.22
N TYR A 84 -4.19 3.94 7.82
CA TYR A 84 -3.17 4.22 6.82
C TYR A 84 -1.74 4.01 7.34
N LEU A 85 -1.54 4.01 8.66
CA LEU A 85 -0.24 3.73 9.26
C LEU A 85 0.14 2.26 9.07
N GLU A 86 -0.78 1.36 9.39
CA GLU A 86 -0.59 -0.07 9.18
C GLU A 86 -0.58 -0.41 7.68
N PHE A 87 -1.41 0.24 6.87
CA PHE A 87 -1.40 0.06 5.42
C PHE A 87 -0.04 0.42 4.81
N THR A 88 0.55 1.55 5.21
CA THR A 88 1.87 1.97 4.73
C THR A 88 2.96 0.97 5.15
N ARG A 89 2.86 0.44 6.37
CA ARG A 89 3.76 -0.62 6.85
C ARG A 89 3.65 -1.88 6.01
N ILE A 90 2.42 -2.32 5.69
CA ILE A 90 2.16 -3.49 4.83
C ILE A 90 2.71 -3.24 3.43
N LEU A 91 2.51 -2.06 2.86
CA LEU A 91 3.00 -1.70 1.53
C LEU A 91 4.53 -1.76 1.44
N LYS A 92 5.24 -1.38 2.51
CA LYS A 92 6.71 -1.36 2.54
C LYS A 92 7.39 -2.63 3.00
N HIS A 93 6.77 -3.36 3.92
CA HIS A 93 7.39 -4.49 4.60
C HIS A 93 6.65 -5.81 4.41
N GLY A 94 5.49 -5.79 3.74
CA GLY A 94 4.60 -6.93 3.63
C GLY A 94 3.69 -7.10 4.86
N ALA A 95 2.65 -7.91 4.71
CA ALA A 95 1.79 -8.30 5.82
C ALA A 95 2.61 -9.05 6.89
N LYS A 96 2.34 -8.81 8.17
CA LYS A 96 2.88 -9.66 9.23
C LYS A 96 2.11 -10.98 9.20
N ASP A 97 2.81 -12.10 9.10
CA ASP A 97 2.20 -13.39 9.33
C ASP A 97 1.61 -13.42 10.75
N LYS A 98 0.37 -13.88 10.87
CA LYS A 98 -0.36 -13.95 12.14
C LYS A 98 0.17 -15.05 13.09
N ASP A 99 1.25 -15.72 12.72
CA ASP A 99 1.82 -16.87 13.45
C ASP A 99 2.86 -16.49 14.52
N ASP A 100 3.19 -15.20 14.68
CA ASP A 100 4.12 -14.70 15.72
C ASP A 100 3.38 -14.13 16.96
N GLN A 101 2.38 -14.85 17.48
CA GLN A 101 1.79 -14.54 18.80
C GLN A 101 1.48 -15.79 19.63
#